data_AF-A0A1W0XF05-F1
#
_entry.id   AF-A0A1W0XF05-F1
#
_cell.length_a   1.000
_cell.length_b   1.000
_cell.length_c   1.000
_cell.angle_alpha   90.00
_cell.angle_beta   90.00
_cell.angle_gamma   90.00
#
_symmetry.space_group_name_H-M   'P 1'
#
loop_
_entity.id
_entity.type
_entity.pdbx_description
1 polymer ?
#
loop_
_entity_poly.entity_id
_entity_poly.type
_entity_poly.pdbx_seq_one_letter_code
_entity_poly.pdbx_strand_id
1 'polypeptide(L)'
;MISFHDCPRLYPSRDNGYLEVNFTFRKYCPIFTSYGTGDTIISTSHANGGPKTALVKWQVECLDGEAVVGVQDAVFDFGGVVNVWCKFIFPYKVAQTGLYPYYPNCHVKNYKNQFFCYDPQNHTLTTNTFITGLWDDDASFWVYRTPVDDQQLYKCCRVPPGYYIDYVSCYYMLSHDQYWEYYDSNFFLMMCSTGYVMTGISKKKSPINAEFRIEWIQCCRIGYGKVTALPPPTIQTPNGGPTAYSTNHAYNSPATIPQDYAHQYRGKRSTVFNTAIETGRHSMLTAEEALPGDASTIQSNLLNEGSKKPPREPFDFSAAKQQRRLNVPTFM
;
A
#
# COMPACT_ATOMS: atom_id res chain seq x y z
N MET A 1 -11.52 -16.25 11.05
CA MET A 1 -10.14 -16.54 11.48
C MET A 1 -9.80 -17.87 10.86
N ILE A 2 -9.24 -17.86 9.65
CA ILE A 2 -8.74 -19.09 9.03
C ILE A 2 -7.33 -19.21 9.57
N SER A 3 -7.11 -20.21 10.42
CA SER A 3 -5.78 -20.54 10.93
C SER A 3 -5.00 -21.17 9.77
N PHE A 4 -4.01 -20.46 9.24
CA PHE A 4 -3.12 -20.96 8.19
C PHE A 4 -2.06 -21.90 8.79
N HIS A 5 -2.49 -22.99 9.42
CA HIS A 5 -1.57 -24.00 9.96
C HIS A 5 -1.22 -25.12 8.98
N ASP A 6 -1.86 -25.18 7.81
CA ASP A 6 -1.58 -26.22 6.82
C ASP A 6 -1.02 -25.60 5.54
N CYS A 7 0.32 -25.45 5.49
CA CYS A 7 1.02 -25.44 4.20
C CYS A 7 0.82 -26.82 3.56
N PRO A 8 0.12 -26.95 2.42
CA PRO A 8 -0.05 -28.25 1.79
C PRO A 8 1.32 -28.79 1.42
N ARG A 9 1.69 -29.94 2.01
CA ARG A 9 2.80 -30.76 1.55
C ARG A 9 2.44 -31.29 0.15
N LEU A 10 2.71 -30.50 -0.88
CA LEU A 10 2.75 -31.03 -2.25
C LEU A 10 3.91 -32.02 -2.29
N TYR A 11 3.68 -33.32 -2.18
CA TYR A 11 4.69 -34.34 -2.46
C TYR A 11 4.96 -34.35 -3.97
N PRO A 12 6.22 -34.54 -4.42
CA PRO A 12 6.46 -34.66 -5.85
C PRO A 12 5.99 -36.05 -6.24
N SER A 13 4.96 -36.15 -7.08
CA SER A 13 4.70 -37.39 -7.80
C SER A 13 5.93 -37.63 -8.68
N ARG A 14 6.72 -38.65 -8.32
CA ARG A 14 7.59 -39.33 -9.29
C ARG A 14 6.67 -39.76 -10.41
N ASP A 15 6.76 -39.11 -11.56
CA ASP A 15 6.86 -39.76 -12.86
C ASP A 15 6.80 -38.72 -13.99
N ASN A 16 7.75 -38.83 -14.91
CA ASN A 16 7.77 -38.29 -16.27
C ASN A 16 8.07 -36.79 -16.47
N GLY A 17 9.38 -36.50 -16.45
CA GLY A 17 10.05 -35.82 -17.58
C GLY A 17 9.51 -34.47 -18.04
N TYR A 18 9.53 -33.44 -17.19
CA TYR A 18 9.50 -32.04 -17.61
C TYR A 18 10.29 -31.18 -16.61
N LEU A 19 11.13 -30.29 -17.16
CA LEU A 19 11.83 -29.15 -16.56
C LEU A 19 12.09 -29.22 -15.04
N GLU A 20 13.36 -29.38 -14.66
CA GLU A 20 13.83 -29.21 -13.29
C GLU A 20 13.56 -27.79 -12.77
N VAL A 21 12.35 -27.57 -12.26
CA VAL A 21 12.07 -26.53 -11.26
C VAL A 21 12.46 -27.12 -9.90
N ASN A 22 13.72 -27.52 -9.78
CA ASN A 22 14.28 -28.05 -8.53
C ASN A 22 14.93 -26.89 -7.77
N PHE A 23 14.48 -26.72 -6.52
CA PHE A 23 14.74 -25.62 -5.57
C PHE A 23 13.93 -24.35 -5.80
N THR A 24 12.77 -24.24 -5.13
CA THR A 24 12.32 -23.06 -4.32
C THR A 24 10.80 -23.03 -4.09
N PHE A 25 10.18 -24.09 -3.56
CA PHE A 25 8.84 -23.94 -2.96
C PHE A 25 8.63 -24.71 -1.64
N ARG A 26 9.49 -25.70 -1.31
CA ARG A 26 9.29 -26.59 -0.15
C ARG A 26 9.82 -26.10 1.20
N LYS A 27 10.59 -25.01 1.27
CA LYS A 27 11.12 -24.47 2.54
C LYS A 27 10.42 -23.20 3.04
N TYR A 28 9.43 -22.69 2.30
CA TYR A 28 8.79 -21.41 2.60
C TYR A 28 7.69 -21.57 3.65
N CYS A 29 8.06 -21.41 4.92
CA CYS A 29 7.21 -20.72 5.89
C CYS A 29 6.81 -19.33 5.34
N PRO A 30 5.70 -18.74 5.80
CA PRO A 30 4.89 -17.84 4.99
C PRO A 30 5.64 -16.55 4.66
N ILE A 31 6.23 -16.49 3.45
CA ILE A 31 6.73 -15.24 2.88
C ILE A 31 5.60 -14.21 2.79
N PHE A 32 4.34 -14.65 2.67
CA PHE A 32 3.16 -13.80 2.70
C PHE A 32 2.47 -13.87 4.06
N THR A 33 2.40 -12.74 4.76
CA THR A 33 1.55 -12.56 5.94
C THR A 33 0.39 -11.65 5.57
N SER A 34 -0.78 -12.24 5.30
CA SER A 34 -2.00 -11.49 4.96
C SER A 34 -2.87 -11.23 6.20
N TYR A 35 -3.36 -10.00 6.31
CA TYR A 35 -4.21 -9.52 7.39
C TYR A 35 -5.66 -9.35 6.90
N GLY A 36 -6.63 -9.53 7.81
CA GLY A 36 -8.05 -9.35 7.50
C GLY A 36 -8.44 -7.91 7.09
N THR A 37 -7.52 -6.95 7.22
CA THR A 37 -7.66 -5.57 6.74
C THR A 37 -7.39 -5.43 5.23
N GLY A 38 -6.95 -6.49 4.55
CA GLY A 38 -6.54 -6.45 3.15
C GLY A 38 -5.10 -6.02 2.95
N ASP A 39 -4.29 -6.02 4.01
CA ASP A 39 -2.85 -5.80 3.93
C ASP A 39 -2.13 -7.16 3.81
N THR A 40 -1.11 -7.25 2.97
CA THR A 40 -0.25 -8.42 2.84
C THR A 40 1.20 -7.97 2.96
N ILE A 41 1.92 -8.51 3.94
CA ILE A 41 3.35 -8.26 4.13
C ILE A 41 4.12 -9.40 3.49
N ILE A 42 5.01 -9.07 2.56
CA ILE A 42 5.89 -10.04 1.91
C ILE A 42 7.28 -9.93 2.54
N SER A 43 7.73 -10.95 3.26
CA SER A 43 9.11 -11.03 3.70
C SER A 43 10.03 -11.38 2.53
N THR A 44 11.08 -10.59 2.35
CA THR A 44 12.05 -10.79 1.26
C THR A 44 13.12 -11.81 1.59
N SER A 45 13.25 -12.20 2.87
CA SER A 45 14.23 -13.19 3.30
C SER A 45 13.96 -14.52 2.60
N HIS A 46 14.96 -15.00 1.85
CA HIS A 46 14.88 -16.19 0.99
C HIS A 46 13.91 -16.09 -0.20
N ALA A 47 13.32 -14.91 -0.44
CA ALA A 47 12.45 -14.66 -1.58
C ALA A 47 13.26 -14.11 -2.77
N ASN A 48 14.22 -14.91 -3.24
CA ASN A 48 15.22 -14.52 -4.22
C ASN A 48 15.16 -15.30 -5.55
N GLY A 49 15.58 -14.63 -6.62
CA GLY A 49 15.74 -15.19 -7.95
C GLY A 49 14.45 -15.27 -8.78
N GLY A 50 14.47 -16.15 -9.79
CA GLY A 50 13.38 -16.32 -10.74
C GLY A 50 13.51 -15.46 -12.01
N PRO A 51 12.56 -15.58 -12.96
CA PRO A 51 12.64 -14.91 -14.25
C PRO A 51 12.52 -13.38 -14.14
N LYS A 52 13.40 -12.66 -14.83
CA LYS A 52 13.43 -11.19 -14.89
C LYS A 52 12.42 -10.60 -15.88
N THR A 53 11.40 -11.37 -16.27
CA THR A 53 10.40 -10.98 -17.27
C THR A 53 9.12 -10.52 -16.59
N ALA A 54 8.40 -9.58 -17.22
CA ALA A 54 7.16 -9.03 -16.68
C ALA A 54 6.01 -10.06 -16.66
N LEU A 55 6.04 -11.02 -17.59
CA LEU A 55 4.97 -12.00 -17.81
C LEU A 55 5.05 -13.24 -16.92
N VAL A 56 6.00 -13.30 -15.97
CA VAL A 56 6.07 -14.39 -14.99
C VAL A 56 5.96 -13.83 -13.59
N LYS A 57 5.27 -14.57 -12.71
CA LYS A 57 5.11 -14.21 -11.30
C LYS A 57 6.47 -14.18 -10.60
N TRP A 58 6.73 -13.10 -9.86
CA TRP A 58 7.91 -12.98 -9.02
C TRP A 58 7.61 -13.48 -7.61
N GLN A 59 8.68 -13.82 -6.87
CA GLN A 59 8.53 -14.27 -5.48
C GLN A 59 8.05 -13.12 -4.58
N VAL A 60 8.58 -11.92 -4.79
CA VAL A 60 8.15 -10.69 -4.12
C VAL A 60 7.26 -9.89 -5.06
N GLU A 61 5.99 -10.29 -5.13
CA GLU A 61 4.95 -9.61 -5.92
C GLU A 61 3.62 -9.67 -5.19
N CYS A 62 2.92 -8.53 -5.13
CA CYS A 62 1.62 -8.41 -4.51
C CYS A 62 0.58 -9.29 -5.21
N LEU A 63 -0.45 -9.68 -4.45
CA LEU A 63 -1.50 -10.56 -4.95
C LEU A 63 -2.49 -9.82 -5.85
N ASP A 64 -3.43 -10.56 -6.42
CA ASP A 64 -4.48 -10.01 -7.27
C ASP A 64 -5.33 -8.97 -6.50
N GLY A 65 -5.44 -7.75 -7.05
CA GLY A 65 -6.15 -6.64 -6.44
C GLY A 65 -5.31 -5.85 -5.42
N GLU A 66 -4.07 -6.27 -5.16
CA GLU A 66 -3.13 -5.59 -4.29
C GLU A 66 -2.08 -4.76 -5.06
N ALA A 67 -1.56 -3.72 -4.40
CA ALA A 67 -0.46 -2.90 -4.91
C ALA A 67 0.62 -2.75 -3.85
N VAL A 68 1.87 -2.56 -4.27
CA VAL A 68 2.94 -2.19 -3.34
C VAL A 68 2.64 -0.78 -2.82
N VAL A 69 2.55 -0.66 -1.50
CA VAL A 69 2.32 0.61 -0.81
C VAL A 69 3.51 1.00 0.05
N GLY A 70 4.46 0.10 0.31
CA GLY A 70 5.62 0.44 1.11
C GLY A 70 6.71 -0.61 1.12
N VAL A 71 7.86 -0.20 1.64
CA VAL A 71 9.01 -1.05 1.91
C VAL A 71 9.47 -0.81 3.34
N GLN A 72 9.90 -1.87 3.99
CA GLN A 72 10.39 -1.84 5.35
C GLN A 72 11.83 -2.33 5.36
N ASP A 73 12.67 -1.62 6.08
CA ASP A 73 13.99 -2.11 6.49
C ASP A 73 14.00 -2.43 7.98
N ALA A 74 14.98 -3.24 8.39
CA ALA A 74 15.31 -3.48 9.77
C ALA A 74 16.47 -2.59 10.20
N VAL A 75 17.72 -3.03 10.08
CA VAL A 75 18.87 -2.41 10.77
C VAL A 75 19.97 -1.90 9.83
N PHE A 76 19.70 -1.85 8.52
CA PHE A 76 20.74 -1.57 7.52
C PHE A 76 20.56 -0.21 6.86
N ASP A 77 19.81 0.70 7.48
CA ASP A 77 19.58 2.06 7.02
C ASP A 77 19.10 2.16 5.55
N PHE A 78 18.15 1.31 5.18
CA PHE A 78 17.70 1.11 3.80
C PHE A 78 18.80 0.62 2.83
N GLY A 79 19.82 -0.02 3.38
CA GLY A 79 20.78 -0.89 2.70
C GLY A 79 20.19 -2.26 2.35
N GLY A 80 19.02 -2.60 2.90
CA GLY A 80 18.23 -3.75 2.50
C GLY A 80 16.72 -3.46 2.47
N VAL A 81 15.96 -4.35 1.84
CA VAL A 81 14.49 -4.40 1.96
C VAL A 81 14.14 -5.68 2.68
N VAL A 82 13.62 -5.61 3.90
CA VAL A 82 13.26 -6.81 4.69
C VAL A 82 11.83 -7.24 4.41
N ASN A 83 10.92 -6.27 4.27
CA ASN A 83 9.53 -6.55 3.91
C ASN A 83 9.03 -5.60 2.83
N VAL A 84 8.18 -6.13 1.95
CA VAL A 84 7.36 -5.35 1.01
C VAL A 84 5.93 -5.35 1.51
N TRP A 85 5.34 -4.17 1.63
CA TRP A 85 3.98 -3.99 2.09
C TRP A 85 3.06 -3.85 0.88
N CYS A 86 2.14 -4.80 0.75
CA CYS A 86 1.07 -4.82 -0.23
C CYS A 86 -0.26 -4.47 0.43
N LYS A 87 -1.12 -3.77 -0.30
CA LYS A 87 -2.47 -3.44 0.15
C LYS A 87 -3.49 -3.66 -0.94
N PHE A 88 -4.66 -4.18 -0.57
CA PHE A 88 -5.80 -4.29 -1.47
C PHE A 88 -6.36 -2.90 -1.79
N ILE A 89 -6.10 -2.43 -3.02
CA ILE A 89 -6.42 -1.06 -3.47
C ILE A 89 -7.48 -1.06 -4.60
N PHE A 90 -7.76 -2.20 -5.22
CA PHE A 90 -8.65 -2.28 -6.39
C PHE A 90 -9.92 -3.09 -6.12
N PRO A 91 -10.88 -2.59 -5.31
CA PRO A 91 -12.09 -3.35 -4.94
C PRO A 91 -13.00 -3.69 -6.13
N TYR A 92 -13.02 -2.86 -7.17
CA TYR A 92 -13.80 -3.10 -8.41
C TYR A 92 -13.07 -3.91 -9.47
N LYS A 93 -11.85 -4.37 -9.20
CA LYS A 93 -11.15 -5.25 -10.14
C LYS A 93 -11.85 -6.62 -10.16
N VAL A 94 -12.12 -7.14 -11.35
CA VAL A 94 -12.61 -8.52 -11.49
C VAL A 94 -11.49 -9.48 -11.07
N ALA A 95 -11.82 -10.39 -10.15
CA ALA A 95 -10.91 -11.42 -9.68
C ALA A 95 -10.43 -12.30 -10.85
N GLN A 96 -9.12 -12.51 -10.94
CA GLN A 96 -8.51 -13.32 -12.01
C GLN A 96 -8.56 -14.81 -11.74
N THR A 97 -9.13 -15.24 -10.60
CA THR A 97 -9.25 -16.66 -10.22
C THR A 97 -7.93 -17.43 -10.26
N GLY A 98 -6.82 -16.74 -10.00
CA GLY A 98 -5.47 -17.33 -10.04
C GLY A 98 -4.77 -17.28 -11.40
N LEU A 99 -5.40 -16.73 -12.44
CA LEU A 99 -4.74 -16.51 -13.73
C LEU A 99 -3.72 -15.38 -13.62
N TYR A 100 -2.49 -15.65 -14.07
CA TYR A 100 -1.39 -14.69 -14.10
C TYR A 100 -1.10 -14.28 -15.55
N PRO A 101 -0.72 -13.01 -15.85
CA PRO A 101 -0.47 -11.89 -14.93
C PRO A 101 -1.73 -11.31 -14.29
N TYR A 102 -1.64 -10.87 -13.03
CA TYR A 102 -2.78 -10.28 -12.31
C TYR A 102 -3.22 -8.94 -12.91
N TYR A 103 -2.30 -8.23 -13.56
CA TYR A 103 -2.52 -6.92 -14.16
C TYR A 103 -2.10 -6.90 -15.63
N PRO A 104 -2.75 -6.06 -16.46
CA PRO A 104 -2.39 -5.91 -17.86
C PRO A 104 -1.11 -5.09 -18.03
N ASN A 105 -0.44 -5.27 -19.19
CA ASN A 105 0.64 -4.41 -19.67
C ASN A 105 1.72 -4.14 -18.62
N CYS A 106 2.36 -5.20 -18.16
CA CYS A 106 3.47 -5.10 -17.23
C CYS A 106 4.81 -4.91 -17.96
N HIS A 107 5.71 -4.15 -17.34
CA HIS A 107 7.08 -3.95 -17.77
C HIS A 107 8.02 -3.97 -16.56
N VAL A 108 9.31 -4.20 -16.82
CA VAL A 108 10.34 -4.27 -15.78
C VAL A 108 11.26 -3.08 -15.92
N LYS A 109 11.62 -2.48 -14.78
CA LYS A 109 12.57 -1.36 -14.71
C LYS A 109 13.63 -1.66 -13.68
N ASN A 110 14.73 -0.90 -13.74
CA ASN A 110 15.81 -0.97 -12.78
C ASN A 110 15.84 0.30 -11.94
N TYR A 111 15.60 0.21 -10.64
CA TYR A 111 15.46 1.39 -9.80
C TYR A 111 16.80 2.03 -9.39
N LYS A 112 17.93 1.58 -9.96
CA LYS A 112 19.22 2.30 -9.96
C LYS A 112 19.24 3.49 -10.94
N ASN A 113 18.62 3.37 -12.11
CA ASN A 113 18.67 4.38 -13.18
C ASN A 113 17.31 4.74 -13.78
N GLN A 114 16.28 3.94 -13.54
CA GLN A 114 14.91 4.14 -14.00
C GLN A 114 13.98 4.19 -12.80
N PHE A 115 13.86 5.35 -12.16
CA PHE A 115 13.21 5.47 -10.84
C PHE A 115 11.68 5.43 -10.85
N PHE A 116 11.05 5.70 -11.99
CA PHE A 116 9.60 5.84 -12.10
C PHE A 116 9.02 4.76 -13.00
N CYS A 117 7.84 4.22 -12.64
CA CYS A 117 7.07 3.34 -13.53
C CYS A 117 6.64 4.06 -14.81
N TYR A 118 6.21 5.32 -14.68
CA TYR A 118 5.88 6.17 -15.81
C TYR A 118 7.14 6.59 -16.59
N ASP A 119 7.07 6.52 -17.92
CA ASP A 119 8.09 7.00 -18.85
C ASP A 119 7.44 7.93 -19.88
N PRO A 120 7.83 9.22 -19.92
CA PRO A 120 7.26 10.17 -20.87
C PRO A 120 7.53 9.79 -22.33
N GLN A 121 8.64 9.12 -22.63
CA GLN A 121 8.95 8.67 -24.00
C GLN A 121 8.01 7.55 -24.46
N ASN A 122 7.50 6.76 -23.50
CA ASN A 122 6.60 5.62 -23.74
C ASN A 122 5.26 5.81 -23.02
N HIS A 123 4.67 7.01 -23.14
CA HIS A 123 3.46 7.39 -22.37
C HIS A 123 2.31 6.39 -22.55
N THR A 124 2.04 5.95 -23.79
CA THR A 124 0.93 5.04 -24.10
C THR A 124 1.02 3.69 -23.37
N LEU A 125 2.24 3.21 -23.15
CA LEU A 125 2.53 1.93 -22.49
C LEU A 125 2.65 2.08 -20.97
N THR A 126 3.19 3.20 -20.49
CA THR A 126 3.59 3.37 -19.09
C THR A 126 2.67 4.29 -18.28
N THR A 127 1.68 4.91 -18.91
CA THR A 127 0.66 5.69 -18.20
C THR A 127 -0.17 4.80 -17.28
N ASN A 128 -0.49 5.31 -16.09
CA ASN A 128 -1.20 4.60 -15.04
C ASN A 128 -0.55 3.27 -14.66
N THR A 129 0.78 3.24 -14.59
CA THR A 129 1.53 2.07 -14.12
C THR A 129 2.09 2.29 -12.72
N PHE A 130 2.04 1.24 -11.92
CA PHE A 130 2.44 1.24 -10.51
C PHE A 130 3.24 -0.02 -10.19
N ILE A 131 3.95 -0.01 -9.06
CA ILE A 131 4.82 -1.11 -8.66
C ILE A 131 3.98 -2.25 -8.09
N THR A 132 4.14 -3.45 -8.66
CA THR A 132 3.50 -4.68 -8.18
C THR A 132 4.47 -5.63 -7.51
N GLY A 133 5.77 -5.53 -7.80
CA GLY A 133 6.76 -6.43 -7.23
C GLY A 133 8.18 -5.88 -7.32
N LEU A 134 9.03 -6.45 -6.47
CA LEU A 134 10.47 -6.20 -6.43
C LEU A 134 11.20 -7.51 -6.72
N TRP A 135 12.40 -7.42 -7.27
CA TRP A 135 13.21 -8.57 -7.60
C TRP A 135 14.65 -8.36 -7.17
N ASP A 136 15.23 -9.42 -6.61
CA ASP A 136 16.64 -9.53 -6.27
C ASP A 136 17.09 -10.98 -6.52
N ASP A 137 18.37 -11.20 -6.85
CA ASP A 137 18.94 -12.55 -6.97
C ASP A 137 19.49 -13.09 -5.65
N ASP A 138 19.69 -12.24 -4.65
CA ASP A 138 20.31 -12.62 -3.39
C ASP A 138 19.32 -13.05 -2.32
N ALA A 139 19.75 -13.99 -1.48
CA ALA A 139 18.95 -14.55 -0.38
C ALA A 139 18.46 -13.50 0.63
N SER A 140 19.07 -12.32 0.62
CA SER A 140 18.68 -11.14 1.36
C SER A 140 18.67 -9.98 0.38
N PHE A 141 17.60 -9.19 0.39
CA PHE A 141 17.33 -8.14 -0.58
C PHE A 141 18.27 -6.94 -0.37
N TRP A 142 19.54 -7.11 -0.68
CA TRP A 142 20.59 -6.13 -0.43
C TRP A 142 20.64 -5.09 -1.54
N VAL A 143 20.68 -3.82 -1.17
CA VAL A 143 20.84 -2.72 -2.12
C VAL A 143 22.22 -2.05 -2.04
N TYR A 144 23.04 -2.29 -1.03
CA TYR A 144 24.29 -1.53 -0.86
C TYR A 144 25.52 -2.07 -1.61
N ARG A 145 25.53 -3.31 -2.11
CA ARG A 145 26.77 -3.95 -2.62
C ARG A 145 27.07 -3.51 -4.05
N THR A 146 28.14 -2.76 -4.22
CA THR A 146 28.71 -2.45 -5.55
C THR A 146 29.89 -3.35 -5.87
N PRO A 147 30.03 -3.87 -7.11
CA PRO A 147 29.17 -3.69 -8.30
C PRO A 147 28.09 -4.78 -8.46
N VAL A 148 27.94 -5.66 -7.48
CA VAL A 148 27.08 -6.86 -7.54
C VAL A 148 25.60 -6.49 -7.72
N ASP A 149 25.13 -5.44 -7.03
CA ASP A 149 23.70 -5.08 -6.95
C ASP A 149 23.26 -4.09 -8.04
N ASP A 150 23.71 -4.32 -9.27
CA ASP A 150 23.31 -3.51 -10.42
C ASP A 150 21.97 -3.96 -11.03
N GLN A 151 21.43 -5.10 -10.58
CA GLN A 151 20.21 -5.71 -11.12
C GLN A 151 19.03 -5.59 -10.16
N GLN A 152 18.86 -4.40 -9.63
CA GLN A 152 17.78 -4.07 -8.71
C GLN A 152 16.51 -3.76 -9.48
N LEU A 153 15.79 -4.82 -9.83
CA LEU A 153 14.64 -4.78 -10.73
C LEU A 153 13.33 -4.63 -9.95
N TYR A 154 12.39 -3.93 -10.57
CA TYR A 154 11.03 -3.82 -10.07
C TYR A 154 10.04 -3.93 -11.22
N LYS A 155 8.88 -4.49 -10.92
CA LYS A 155 7.82 -4.73 -11.89
C LYS A 155 6.78 -3.63 -11.78
N CYS A 156 6.50 -3.01 -12.90
CA CYS A 156 5.45 -2.03 -13.07
C CYS A 156 4.32 -2.64 -13.88
N CYS A 157 3.08 -2.52 -13.44
CA CYS A 157 1.92 -2.96 -14.20
C CYS A 157 0.88 -1.86 -14.31
N ARG A 158 0.06 -1.92 -15.35
CA ARG A 158 -1.02 -0.94 -15.53
C ARG A 158 -2.15 -1.22 -14.56
N VAL A 159 -2.74 -0.16 -14.01
CA VAL A 159 -3.95 -0.25 -13.19
C VAL A 159 -5.09 -0.94 -13.96
N PRO A 160 -6.02 -1.63 -13.28
CA PRO A 160 -7.17 -2.24 -13.92
C PRO A 160 -8.06 -1.22 -14.66
N PRO A 161 -8.87 -1.65 -15.62
CA PRO A 161 -9.82 -0.77 -16.31
C PRO A 161 -10.70 0.02 -15.33
N GLY A 162 -10.89 1.30 -15.61
CA GLY A 162 -11.65 2.23 -14.76
C GLY A 162 -10.83 2.93 -13.68
N TYR A 163 -9.62 2.45 -13.36
CA TYR A 163 -8.71 3.14 -12.44
C TYR A 163 -7.73 4.05 -13.18
N TYR A 164 -7.21 5.04 -12.46
CA TYR A 164 -6.13 5.91 -12.93
C TYR A 164 -5.19 6.28 -11.78
N ILE A 165 -3.98 6.69 -12.14
CA ILE A 165 -3.00 7.28 -11.22
C ILE A 165 -3.12 8.78 -11.36
N ASP A 166 -3.40 9.47 -10.25
CA ASP A 166 -3.40 10.92 -10.20
C ASP A 166 -1.97 11.42 -9.98
N TYR A 167 -1.30 11.73 -11.10
CA TYR A 167 0.08 12.22 -11.08
C TYR A 167 0.24 13.60 -10.42
N VAL A 168 -0.85 14.36 -10.26
CA VAL A 168 -0.84 15.67 -9.58
C VAL A 168 -0.79 15.48 -8.06
N SER A 169 -1.39 14.40 -7.55
CA SER A 169 -1.39 14.04 -6.13
C SER A 169 -0.11 13.35 -5.65
N CYS A 170 0.91 13.17 -6.48
CA CYS A 170 2.09 12.42 -6.07
C CYS A 170 2.92 13.15 -5.02
N TYR A 171 3.51 12.40 -4.10
CA TYR A 171 4.49 12.87 -3.14
C TYR A 171 5.59 11.84 -2.94
N TYR A 172 6.69 12.26 -2.30
CA TYR A 172 7.84 11.41 -2.01
C TYR A 172 7.91 11.11 -0.51
N MET A 173 8.22 9.86 -0.18
CA MET A 173 8.63 9.46 1.16
C MET A 173 10.12 9.20 1.13
N LEU A 174 10.87 9.97 1.92
CA LEU A 174 12.33 9.85 2.03
C LEU A 174 12.69 8.81 3.10
N SER A 175 13.80 8.10 2.89
CA SER A 175 14.38 7.15 3.85
C SER A 175 15.34 7.81 4.84
N HIS A 176 15.55 9.12 4.70
CA HIS A 176 16.47 9.90 5.50
C HIS A 176 15.86 11.24 5.88
N ASP A 177 16.51 11.92 6.82
CA ASP A 177 16.16 13.25 7.24
C ASP A 177 16.88 14.35 6.45
N GLN A 178 16.71 15.60 6.86
CA GLN A 178 17.34 16.76 6.22
C GLN A 178 18.87 16.81 6.39
N TYR A 179 19.43 16.07 7.34
CA TYR A 179 20.86 15.97 7.61
C TYR A 179 21.49 14.76 6.93
N TRP A 180 20.75 14.06 6.06
CA TRP A 180 21.16 12.82 5.39
C TRP A 180 21.41 11.65 6.35
N GLU A 181 20.84 11.71 7.55
CA GLU A 181 20.78 10.58 8.45
C GLU A 181 19.63 9.68 8.01
N TYR A 182 19.95 8.44 7.65
CA TYR A 182 18.94 7.44 7.32
C TYR A 182 18.23 7.04 8.60
N TYR A 183 16.92 6.76 8.50
CA TYR A 183 16.17 6.33 9.67
C TYR A 183 16.66 4.95 10.13
N ASP A 184 17.33 4.91 11.28
CA ASP A 184 18.02 3.77 11.86
C ASP A 184 17.24 3.18 13.06
N SER A 185 15.98 2.84 12.84
CA SER A 185 15.19 2.10 13.83
C SER A 185 15.20 0.62 13.51
N ASN A 186 15.13 -0.26 14.52
CA ASN A 186 15.03 -1.72 14.34
C ASN A 186 13.99 -2.16 13.29
N PHE A 187 12.96 -1.33 13.06
CA PHE A 187 11.96 -1.52 12.00
C PHE A 187 11.47 -0.16 11.51
N PHE A 188 12.04 0.38 10.43
CA PHE A 188 11.52 1.59 9.77
C PHE A 188 10.70 1.24 8.53
N LEU A 189 9.50 1.81 8.45
CA LEU A 189 8.55 1.57 7.37
C LEU A 189 8.37 2.84 6.53
N MET A 190 8.80 2.79 5.27
CA MET A 190 8.41 3.78 4.27
C MET A 190 7.13 3.30 3.59
N MET A 191 6.00 3.93 3.88
CA MET A 191 4.70 3.54 3.34
C MET A 191 3.92 4.75 2.83
N CYS A 192 3.20 4.54 1.73
CA CYS A 192 2.24 5.46 1.17
C CYS A 192 0.98 5.56 2.05
N SER A 193 0.31 6.71 1.97
CA SER A 193 -0.93 6.97 2.68
C SER A 193 -2.09 6.18 2.08
N THR A 194 -3.21 6.13 2.81
CA THR A 194 -4.38 5.36 2.36
C THR A 194 -4.89 5.87 1.02
N GLY A 195 -5.07 4.95 0.05
CA GLY A 195 -5.48 5.29 -1.31
C GLY A 195 -4.34 5.70 -2.25
N TYR A 196 -3.08 5.58 -1.80
CA TYR A 196 -1.89 5.81 -2.60
C TYR A 196 -1.12 4.51 -2.81
N VAL A 197 -0.46 4.41 -3.96
CA VAL A 197 0.38 3.26 -4.31
C VAL A 197 1.77 3.74 -4.70
N MET A 198 2.73 2.83 -4.59
CA MET A 198 4.09 3.08 -4.99
C MET A 198 4.19 3.08 -6.52
N THR A 199 4.64 4.19 -7.11
CA THR A 199 4.79 4.36 -8.56
C THR A 199 6.24 4.58 -8.98
N GLY A 200 7.13 4.71 -8.00
CA GLY A 200 8.56 4.88 -8.21
C GLY A 200 9.32 4.55 -6.94
N ILE A 201 10.58 4.20 -7.12
CA ILE A 201 11.54 3.90 -6.07
C ILE A 201 12.92 4.28 -6.60
N SER A 202 13.78 4.81 -5.73
CA SER A 202 15.13 5.21 -6.12
C SER A 202 16.17 4.65 -5.18
N LYS A 203 17.25 4.15 -5.79
CA LYS A 203 18.49 3.77 -5.14
C LYS A 203 19.57 4.78 -5.51
N LYS A 204 20.16 5.44 -4.52
CA LYS A 204 21.25 6.42 -4.73
C LYS A 204 22.43 6.17 -3.80
N LYS A 205 23.59 6.68 -4.20
CA LYS A 205 24.82 6.63 -3.41
C LYS A 205 24.75 7.69 -2.30
N SER A 206 24.84 7.25 -1.06
CA SER A 206 24.87 8.11 0.12
C SER A 206 26.09 9.05 0.06
N PRO A 207 25.92 10.35 0.36
CA PRO A 207 27.03 11.30 0.37
C PRO A 207 27.99 11.08 1.54
N ILE A 208 27.57 10.37 2.59
CA ILE A 208 28.35 10.19 3.83
C ILE A 208 29.33 9.02 3.70
N ASN A 209 28.83 7.85 3.31
CA ASN A 209 29.60 6.60 3.33
C ASN A 209 29.81 6.00 1.94
N ALA A 210 29.33 6.66 0.88
CA ALA A 210 29.45 6.19 -0.50
C ALA A 210 28.78 4.83 -0.79
N GLU A 211 27.88 4.35 0.06
CA GLU A 211 27.10 3.13 -0.17
C GLU A 211 25.79 3.44 -0.89
N PHE A 212 25.24 2.47 -1.63
CA PHE A 212 23.90 2.66 -2.19
C PHE A 212 22.82 2.32 -1.16
N ARG A 213 21.80 3.17 -1.08
CA ARG A 213 20.64 2.99 -0.22
C ARG A 213 19.38 3.37 -0.98
N ILE A 214 18.23 2.84 -0.57
CA ILE A 214 16.95 3.36 -1.07
C ILE A 214 16.81 4.76 -0.49
N GLU A 215 16.69 5.78 -1.35
CA GLU A 215 16.61 7.19 -0.95
C GLU A 215 15.16 7.63 -0.76
N TRP A 216 14.27 7.18 -1.66
CA TRP A 216 12.86 7.51 -1.59
C TRP A 216 11.97 6.52 -2.33
N ILE A 217 10.70 6.56 -1.98
CA ILE A 217 9.59 5.98 -2.76
C ILE A 217 8.63 7.09 -3.20
N GLN A 218 8.09 6.98 -4.41
CA GLN A 218 7.06 7.88 -4.93
C GLN A 218 5.70 7.25 -4.69
N CYS A 219 4.84 7.99 -4.01
CA CYS A 219 3.48 7.60 -3.68
C CYS A 219 2.50 8.46 -4.47
N CYS A 220 1.66 7.84 -5.29
CA CYS A 220 0.64 8.55 -6.07
C CYS A 220 -0.75 8.00 -5.76
N ARG A 221 -1.74 8.89 -5.79
CA ARG A 221 -3.13 8.54 -5.49
C ARG A 221 -3.69 7.67 -6.59
N ILE A 222 -4.46 6.65 -6.20
CA ILE A 222 -5.31 5.89 -7.10
C ILE A 222 -6.73 6.48 -7.08
N GLY A 223 -7.22 6.81 -8.27
CA GLY A 223 -8.61 7.18 -8.49
C GLY A 223 -9.37 6.14 -9.30
N TYR A 224 -10.69 6.19 -9.22
CA TYR A 224 -11.61 5.37 -10.01
C TYR A 224 -12.60 6.28 -10.75
N GLY A 225 -12.89 5.96 -12.01
CA GLY A 225 -13.78 6.73 -12.87
C GLY A 225 -13.09 7.94 -13.51
N LYS A 226 -13.75 9.10 -13.47
CA LYS A 226 -13.24 10.32 -14.10
C LYS A 226 -11.96 10.79 -13.40
N VAL A 227 -10.97 11.18 -14.19
CA VAL A 227 -9.72 11.75 -13.67
C VAL A 227 -10.03 13.02 -12.88
N THR A 228 -9.70 13.00 -11.59
CA THR A 228 -9.72 14.17 -10.70
C THR A 228 -8.28 14.47 -10.32
N ALA A 229 -7.83 15.69 -10.63
CA ALA A 229 -6.51 16.18 -10.23
C ALA A 229 -6.64 16.78 -8.83
N LEU A 230 -6.54 15.92 -7.81
CA LEU A 230 -6.53 16.39 -6.43
C LEU A 230 -5.10 16.86 -6.07
N PRO A 231 -4.97 17.82 -5.14
CA PRO A 231 -3.66 18.12 -4.58
C PRO A 231 -3.16 16.94 -3.72
N PRO A 232 -1.83 16.76 -3.61
CA PRO A 232 -1.24 15.78 -2.71
C PRO A 232 -1.71 16.02 -1.27
N PRO A 233 -1.73 14.99 -0.42
CA PRO A 233 -2.19 15.13 0.94
C PRO A 233 -1.24 16.11 1.66
N THR A 234 -1.79 17.21 2.16
CA THR A 234 -1.05 18.10 3.05
C THR A 234 -0.97 17.41 4.40
N ILE A 235 0.09 16.64 4.61
CA ILE A 235 0.41 16.14 5.94
C ILE A 235 0.89 17.35 6.73
N GLN A 236 -0.02 18.05 7.41
CA GLN A 236 0.39 19.09 8.33
C GLN A 236 0.94 18.39 9.56
N THR A 237 2.26 18.33 9.69
CA THR A 237 2.84 18.05 11.01
C THR A 237 2.39 19.21 11.92
N PRO A 238 1.94 18.95 13.16
CA PRO A 238 1.47 19.99 14.08
C PRO A 238 2.48 21.15 14.28
N ASN A 239 3.75 20.93 13.93
CA ASN A 239 4.85 21.88 14.11
C ASN A 239 5.37 22.48 12.79
N GLY A 240 4.72 22.25 11.65
CA GLY A 240 5.14 22.82 10.37
C GLY A 240 6.48 22.29 9.81
N GLY A 241 6.99 21.18 10.38
CA GLY A 241 8.17 20.48 9.89
C GLY A 241 7.86 19.57 8.68
N PRO A 242 8.87 19.24 7.86
CA PRO A 242 8.72 18.31 6.73
C PRO A 242 8.16 16.95 7.19
N THR A 243 7.47 16.27 6.29
CA THR A 243 6.44 15.26 6.63
C THR A 243 6.93 13.84 6.85
N ALA A 244 8.25 13.62 6.83
CA ALA A 244 8.82 12.33 7.22
C ALA A 244 8.56 11.97 8.70
N TYR A 245 8.07 12.92 9.50
CA TYR A 245 7.93 12.82 10.96
C TYR A 245 6.51 12.49 11.49
N SER A 246 5.52 12.18 10.64
CA SER A 246 4.16 11.87 11.11
C SER A 246 3.77 10.40 10.93
N THR A 247 4.53 9.50 11.55
CA THR A 247 4.07 8.11 11.82
C THR A 247 2.90 8.04 12.82
N ASN A 248 2.45 9.19 13.36
CA ASN A 248 1.36 9.25 14.34
C ASN A 248 -0.05 9.47 13.74
N HIS A 249 -0.20 9.62 12.42
CA HIS A 249 -1.52 9.72 11.81
C HIS A 249 -2.00 8.36 11.28
N ALA A 250 -2.90 7.73 12.04
CA ALA A 250 -3.91 6.76 11.60
C ALA A 250 -3.64 5.24 11.68
N TYR A 251 -2.69 4.74 12.49
CA TYR A 251 -2.74 3.31 12.87
C TYR A 251 -3.91 2.98 13.84
N ASN A 252 -4.43 3.97 14.56
CA ASN A 252 -5.49 3.80 15.56
C ASN A 252 -6.87 4.35 15.15
N SER A 253 -7.01 4.90 13.95
CA SER A 253 -8.32 5.22 13.39
C SER A 253 -8.48 4.43 12.11
N PRO A 254 -9.28 3.35 12.09
CA PRO A 254 -9.58 2.66 10.84
C PRO A 254 -10.08 3.73 9.87
N ALA A 255 -9.49 3.77 8.67
CA ALA A 255 -9.93 4.67 7.62
C ALA A 255 -11.46 4.62 7.57
N THR A 256 -12.11 5.77 7.76
CA THR A 256 -13.57 5.86 7.60
C THR A 256 -13.86 5.42 6.18
N ILE A 257 -14.35 4.19 6.04
CA ILE A 257 -14.76 3.61 4.77
C ILE A 257 -15.79 4.59 4.20
N PRO A 258 -15.60 5.12 2.98
CA PRO A 258 -16.58 6.03 2.41
C PRO A 258 -17.94 5.34 2.41
N GLN A 259 -19.00 6.09 2.76
CA GLN A 259 -20.31 5.51 3.11
C GLN A 259 -20.86 4.58 2.02
N ASP A 260 -20.58 4.91 0.75
CA ASP A 260 -20.98 4.13 -0.42
C ASP A 260 -20.35 2.73 -0.48
N TYR A 261 -19.23 2.50 0.22
CA TYR A 261 -18.48 1.25 0.24
C TYR A 261 -18.69 0.45 1.54
N ALA A 262 -19.35 1.04 2.54
CA ALA A 262 -19.51 0.42 3.85
C ALA A 262 -20.19 -0.96 3.80
N HIS A 263 -21.04 -1.19 2.79
CA HIS A 263 -21.75 -2.46 2.58
C HIS A 263 -20.86 -3.62 2.09
N GLN A 264 -19.68 -3.32 1.52
CA GLN A 264 -18.77 -4.34 0.97
C GLN A 264 -17.82 -4.91 2.03
N TYR A 265 -17.56 -4.14 3.08
CA TYR A 265 -16.76 -4.59 4.20
C TYR A 265 -17.68 -5.33 5.16
N ARG A 266 -17.27 -6.54 5.57
CA ARG A 266 -17.98 -7.27 6.64
C ARG A 266 -18.09 -6.32 7.83
N GLY A 267 -19.33 -5.96 8.16
CA GLY A 267 -19.62 -5.10 9.30
C GLY A 267 -18.83 -5.57 10.50
N LYS A 268 -18.22 -4.64 11.24
CA LYS A 268 -17.55 -4.91 12.51
C LYS A 268 -18.42 -5.92 13.24
N ARG A 269 -17.86 -7.10 13.52
CA ARG A 269 -18.52 -8.12 14.33
C ARG A 269 -18.90 -7.39 15.61
N SER A 270 -20.17 -6.99 15.72
CA SER A 270 -20.62 -6.28 16.91
C SER A 270 -20.24 -7.17 18.08
N THR A 271 -19.79 -6.56 19.15
CA THR A 271 -19.38 -7.19 20.39
C THR A 271 -20.53 -8.03 20.97
N VAL A 272 -20.78 -9.21 20.40
CA VAL A 272 -21.60 -10.29 20.96
C VAL A 272 -20.68 -11.19 21.79
N PHE A 273 -19.72 -10.60 22.50
CA PHE A 273 -18.82 -11.32 23.40
C PHE A 273 -19.21 -11.21 24.87
N ASN A 274 -20.28 -10.47 25.19
CA ASN A 274 -20.75 -10.30 26.57
C ASN A 274 -22.06 -11.03 26.92
N THR A 275 -22.69 -11.78 26.00
CA THR A 275 -23.93 -12.54 26.31
C THR A 275 -23.80 -14.06 26.20
N ALA A 276 -22.72 -14.57 25.59
CA ALA A 276 -22.51 -16.02 25.44
C ALA A 276 -21.82 -16.68 26.65
N ILE A 277 -21.14 -15.90 27.50
CA ILE A 277 -20.50 -16.42 28.73
C ILE A 277 -21.49 -16.49 29.90
N GLU A 278 -22.58 -15.72 29.88
CA GLU A 278 -23.58 -15.72 30.97
C GLU A 278 -24.74 -16.72 30.80
N THR A 279 -24.94 -17.33 29.63
CA THR A 279 -26.15 -18.16 29.40
C THR A 279 -25.91 -19.64 29.11
N GLY A 280 -24.66 -20.12 29.04
CA GLY A 280 -24.34 -21.56 29.10
C GLY A 280 -25.13 -22.48 28.15
N ARG A 281 -25.62 -21.96 27.01
CA ARG A 281 -26.42 -22.72 26.05
C ARG A 281 -25.71 -22.77 24.71
N HIS A 282 -25.03 -23.89 24.47
CA HIS A 282 -24.76 -24.35 23.12
C HIS A 282 -26.09 -24.77 22.48
N SER A 283 -26.63 -23.94 21.58
CA SER A 283 -27.76 -24.34 20.73
C SER A 283 -27.26 -24.52 19.31
N MET A 284 -27.49 -25.72 18.80
CA MET A 284 -27.41 -26.09 17.40
C MET A 284 -28.26 -25.16 16.55
N LEU A 285 -27.78 -24.84 15.35
CA LEU A 285 -28.60 -24.23 14.30
C LEU A 285 -29.03 -25.36 13.35
N THR A 286 -30.31 -25.69 13.37
CA THR A 286 -31.00 -26.40 12.29
C THR A 286 -31.49 -25.40 11.25
N ALA A 287 -31.49 -25.85 10.00
CA ALA A 287 -32.07 -25.20 8.83
C ALA A 287 -33.61 -25.31 8.82
N GLU A 288 -34.24 -24.68 7.81
CA GLU A 288 -35.69 -24.51 7.55
C GLU A 288 -36.33 -23.36 8.36
N GLU A 289 -37.09 -22.39 7.82
CA GLU A 289 -38.04 -22.35 6.68
C GLU A 289 -38.28 -20.85 6.29
N ALA A 290 -38.35 -20.53 5.00
CA ALA A 290 -39.55 -20.05 4.28
C ALA A 290 -39.80 -18.50 4.25
N LEU A 291 -39.96 -18.00 3.01
CA LEU A 291 -40.46 -16.69 2.57
C LEU A 291 -41.99 -16.53 2.85
N PRO A 292 -42.69 -15.49 2.34
CA PRO A 292 -42.67 -14.06 2.68
C PRO A 292 -44.08 -13.58 3.12
N GLY A 293 -44.21 -12.38 3.70
CA GLY A 293 -45.53 -11.84 4.06
C GLY A 293 -45.57 -10.32 4.17
N ASP A 294 -46.36 -9.70 3.29
CA ASP A 294 -46.75 -8.29 3.24
C ASP A 294 -47.66 -7.86 4.41
N ALA A 295 -47.59 -6.56 4.76
CA ALA A 295 -48.67 -5.66 5.23
C ALA A 295 -48.03 -4.55 6.13
N SER A 296 -47.85 -3.33 5.64
CA SER A 296 -48.83 -2.22 5.58
C SER A 296 -49.15 -1.55 6.94
N THR A 297 -48.94 -0.23 6.95
CA THR A 297 -49.70 0.81 7.66
C THR A 297 -49.62 0.90 9.18
N ILE A 298 -48.88 1.89 9.71
CA ILE A 298 -49.35 2.79 10.80
C ILE A 298 -48.74 4.20 10.60
N GLN A 299 -49.61 5.18 10.33
CA GLN A 299 -49.39 6.60 10.61
C GLN A 299 -49.79 6.89 12.06
N SER A 300 -49.01 7.71 12.79
CA SER A 300 -49.52 8.94 13.43
C SER A 300 -48.47 9.64 14.32
N ASN A 301 -48.22 10.90 13.96
CA ASN A 301 -47.99 12.10 14.76
C ASN A 301 -47.52 12.00 16.23
N LEU A 302 -46.45 12.74 16.57
CA LEU A 302 -46.35 13.55 17.79
C LEU A 302 -45.27 14.64 17.65
N LEU A 303 -45.74 15.89 17.60
CA LEU A 303 -45.29 17.12 18.28
C LEU A 303 -43.77 17.38 18.49
N ASN A 304 -43.21 18.41 17.84
CA ASN A 304 -43.01 19.77 18.38
C ASN A 304 -42.15 19.84 19.66
N GLU A 305 -40.87 20.19 19.52
CA GLU A 305 -40.19 21.13 20.44
C GLU A 305 -39.14 21.94 19.67
N GLY A 306 -39.28 23.27 19.75
CA GLY A 306 -38.34 24.22 19.18
C GLY A 306 -37.15 24.46 20.10
N SER A 307 -35.97 24.63 19.51
CA SER A 307 -34.80 25.15 20.21
C SER A 307 -34.24 26.35 19.45
N LYS A 308 -34.31 27.50 20.13
CA LYS A 308 -33.79 28.81 19.71
C LYS A 308 -32.26 28.77 19.70
N LYS A 309 -31.66 29.11 18.56
CA LYS A 309 -30.25 29.51 18.44
C LYS A 309 -30.02 30.88 19.08
N PRO A 310 -28.96 31.09 19.87
CA PRO A 310 -28.45 32.43 20.18
C PRO A 310 -27.54 32.95 19.04
N PRO A 311 -27.41 34.28 18.87
CA PRO A 311 -26.64 34.89 17.80
C PRO A 311 -25.14 34.85 18.10
N ARG A 312 -24.31 34.62 17.07
CA ARG A 312 -22.87 34.85 17.12
C ARG A 312 -22.58 36.21 16.48
N GLU A 313 -21.94 37.08 17.24
CA GLU A 313 -21.37 38.35 16.78
C GLU A 313 -20.22 38.12 15.79
N PRO A 314 -19.98 39.05 14.84
CA PRO A 314 -18.84 39.00 13.95
C PRO A 314 -17.56 39.48 14.66
N PHE A 315 -16.54 38.62 14.68
CA PHE A 315 -15.17 39.00 15.05
C PHE A 315 -14.50 39.71 13.86
N ASP A 316 -14.15 40.97 14.07
CA ASP A 316 -13.35 41.83 13.19
C ASP A 316 -11.86 41.46 13.30
N PHE A 317 -11.24 41.11 12.16
CA PHE A 317 -9.79 40.98 12.04
C PHE A 317 -9.31 42.01 11.00
N SER A 318 -9.23 43.25 11.42
CA SER A 318 -8.42 44.28 10.77
C SER A 318 -7.06 44.40 11.47
N ALA A 319 -6.03 44.64 10.65
CA ALA A 319 -4.64 44.97 10.99
C ALA A 319 -3.64 43.79 11.24
N ALA A 320 -2.83 43.49 10.22
CA ALA A 320 -1.38 43.65 10.29
C ALA A 320 -0.75 43.42 8.90
N LYS A 321 -0.60 44.52 8.15
CA LYS A 321 0.17 44.59 6.91
C LYS A 321 1.62 44.91 7.30
N GLN A 322 2.51 43.92 7.31
CA GLN A 322 3.95 44.19 7.45
C GLN A 322 4.72 43.55 6.29
N GLN A 323 5.04 44.42 5.33
CA GLN A 323 5.97 44.18 4.24
C GLN A 323 7.35 43.80 4.81
N ARG A 324 7.84 42.61 4.49
CA ARG A 324 9.28 42.33 4.49
C ARG A 324 9.76 42.24 3.06
N ARG A 325 10.48 43.28 2.63
CA ARG A 325 11.39 43.26 1.49
C ARG A 325 12.59 42.39 1.91
N LEU A 326 12.91 41.37 1.14
CA LEU A 326 14.20 40.70 1.22
C LEU A 326 14.97 41.01 -0.07
N ASN A 327 16.11 41.66 0.14
CA ASN A 327 17.11 41.99 -0.86
C ASN A 327 17.74 40.69 -1.39
N VAL A 328 17.85 40.60 -2.71
CA VAL A 328 18.68 39.63 -3.43
C VAL A 328 20.07 40.25 -3.60
N PRO A 329 21.17 39.61 -3.16
CA PRO A 329 22.49 40.00 -3.59
C PRO A 329 22.84 39.27 -4.90
N THR A 330 23.07 40.05 -5.93
CA THR A 330 23.75 39.69 -7.16
C THR A 330 25.21 39.41 -6.83
N PHE A 331 25.74 38.25 -7.25
CA PHE A 331 27.18 38.05 -7.38
C PHE A 331 27.50 37.55 -8.79
N MET A 332 28.52 38.20 -9.37
CA MET A 332 29.20 37.88 -10.62
C MET A 332 29.90 36.52 -10.55
#